data_AF-A0A2E2FKL4-F1
#
_entry.id   AF-A0A2E2FKL4-F1
#
_cell.length_a   1.000
_cell.length_b   1.000
_cell.length_c   1.000
_cell.angle_alpha   90.00
_cell.angle_beta   90.00
_cell.angle_gamma   90.00
#
_symmetry.space_group_name_H-M   'P 1'
#
loop_
_entity.id
_entity.type
_entity.pdbx_description
1 polymer ?
#
loop_
_entity_poly.entity_id
_entity_poly.type
_entity_poly.pdbx_seq_one_letter_code
_entity_poly.pdbx_strand_id
1 'polypeptide(L)' 'MLGFFIIVAADKLELDANVIQGGKSISFVNEGDSTPDNYIPRLIHLYKAGLFPFDKLVKYYEFDEFNQAVEDSEKRNNH' A
#
# COMPACT_ATOMS: atom_id res chain seq x y z
N MET A 1 -11.64 -2.73 -18.64
CA MET A 1 -10.63 -1.91 -17.95
C MET A 1 -9.40 -2.77 -17.78
N LEU A 2 -8.32 -2.52 -18.53
CA LEU A 2 -7.09 -3.33 -18.50
C LEU A 2 -6.20 -2.83 -17.35
N GLY A 3 -6.13 -3.58 -16.24
CA GLY A 3 -5.13 -3.39 -15.20
C GLY A 3 -3.96 -4.32 -15.46
N PHE A 4 -2.80 -3.78 -15.82
CA PHE A 4 -1.55 -4.53 -15.81
C PHE A 4 -1.10 -4.71 -14.36
N PHE A 5 -0.98 -5.95 -13.89
CA PHE A 5 -0.31 -6.29 -12.64
C PHE A 5 1.03 -6.93 -12.96
N ILE A 6 2.14 -6.30 -12.57
CA ILE A 6 3.45 -6.95 -12.54
C ILE A 6 3.58 -7.62 -11.19
N ILE A 7 3.43 -8.94 -11.15
CA ILE A 7 3.76 -9.73 -9.96
C ILE A 7 5.25 -10.03 -10.05
N VAL A 8 6.03 -9.45 -9.14
CA VAL A 8 7.42 -9.88 -8.91
C VAL A 8 7.35 -11.14 -8.07
N ALA A 9 7.65 -12.29 -8.68
CA ALA A 9 7.75 -13.55 -7.96
C ALA A 9 9.01 -13.53 -7.08
N ALA A 10 8.85 -13.77 -5.78
CA ALA A 10 9.97 -14.02 -4.87
C ALA A 10 10.34 -15.50 -4.93
N ASP A 11 11.64 -15.82 -4.94
CA ASP A 11 12.14 -17.17 -5.21
C ASP A 11 11.82 -18.21 -4.11
N LYS A 12 11.82 -17.82 -2.83
CA LYS A 12 11.47 -18.74 -1.74
C LYS A 12 11.26 -18.04 -0.40
N LEU A 13 10.29 -18.52 0.38
CA LEU A 13 10.15 -18.19 1.79
C LEU A 13 10.58 -19.39 2.64
N GLU A 14 11.62 -19.24 3.44
CA GLU A 14 12.05 -20.25 4.42
C GLU A 14 11.52 -19.88 5.81
N LEU A 15 10.86 -20.84 6.48
CA LEU A 15 10.23 -20.64 7.77
C LEU A 15 10.77 -21.65 8.78
N ASP A 16 11.10 -21.16 9.98
CA ASP A 16 11.48 -22.02 11.10
C ASP A 16 10.25 -22.80 11.59
N ALA A 17 10.40 -24.11 11.78
CA ALA A 17 9.35 -24.99 12.28
C ALA A 17 8.77 -24.55 13.64
N ASN A 18 9.53 -23.80 14.44
CA ASN A 18 9.10 -23.22 15.70
C ASN A 18 7.98 -22.19 15.53
N VAL A 19 7.87 -21.55 14.36
CA VAL A 19 6.77 -20.61 14.06
C VAL A 19 5.44 -21.35 14.05
N ILE A 20 5.40 -22.53 13.42
CA ILE A 20 4.20 -23.35 13.31
C ILE A 20 3.91 -24.08 14.64
N GLN A 21 4.94 -24.64 15.27
CA GLN A 21 4.81 -25.33 16.57
C GLN A 21 4.37 -24.37 17.70
N GLY A 22 4.74 -23.10 17.61
CA GLY A 22 4.29 -22.06 18.52
C GLY A 22 2.87 -21.53 18.25
N GLY A 23 2.13 -22.11 17.28
CA GLY A 23 0.76 -21.72 16.95
C GLY A 23 0.62 -20.37 16.23
N LYS A 24 1.70 -19.83 15.64
CA LYS A 24 1.66 -18.57 14.89
C LYS A 24 1.13 -18.81 13.48
N SER A 25 0.40 -17.83 12.95
CA SER A 25 -0.14 -17.85 11.58
C SER A 25 0.61 -16.87 10.68
N ILE A 26 0.76 -17.21 9.41
CA ILE A 26 1.34 -16.36 8.37
C ILE A 26 0.27 -16.16 7.30
N SER A 27 0.03 -14.90 6.92
CA SER A 27 -0.85 -14.54 5.81
C SER A 27 -0.09 -13.62 4.86
N PHE A 28 -0.27 -13.83 3.57
CA PHE A 28 0.18 -12.91 2.55
C PHE A 28 -0.93 -11.91 2.27
N VAL A 29 -0.57 -10.65 2.05
CA VAL A 29 -1.50 -9.59 1.69
C VAL A 29 -0.92 -8.89 0.47
N ASN A 30 -1.64 -8.90 -0.64
CA ASN A 30 -1.30 -8.13 -1.83
C ASN A 30 -2.27 -6.97 -1.97
N GLU A 31 -1.77 -5.74 -2.11
CA GLU A 31 -2.60 -4.52 -2.27
C GLU A 31 -3.77 -4.42 -1.25
N GLY A 32 -3.49 -4.80 0.00
CA GLY A 32 -4.48 -4.79 1.08
C GLY A 32 -5.52 -5.92 1.04
N ASP A 33 -5.35 -6.93 0.16
CA ASP A 33 -6.24 -8.09 -0.01
C ASP A 33 -7.73 -7.70 -0.09
N SER A 34 -7.99 -6.64 -0.84
CA SER A 34 -9.30 -5.99 -0.91
C SER A 34 -9.88 -6.07 -2.32
N THR A 35 -11.21 -6.04 -2.43
CA THR A 35 -11.90 -5.83 -3.70
C THR A 35 -12.04 -4.33 -3.97
N PRO A 36 -11.31 -3.73 -4.93
CA PRO A 36 -11.25 -2.28 -5.10
C PRO A 36 -12.61 -1.63 -5.31
N ASP A 37 -13.49 -2.28 -6.08
CA ASP A 37 -14.84 -1.79 -6.39
C ASP A 37 -15.71 -1.55 -5.14
N ASN A 38 -15.46 -2.32 -4.08
CA ASN A 38 -16.16 -2.16 -2.80
C ASN A 38 -15.38 -1.29 -1.83
N TYR A 39 -14.05 -1.40 -1.86
CA TYR A 39 -13.18 -0.81 -0.84
C TYR A 39 -12.91 0.69 -1.10
N ILE A 40 -12.72 1.11 -2.34
CA ILE A 40 -12.50 2.52 -2.70
C ILE A 40 -13.72 3.38 -2.31
N PRO A 41 -14.98 3.02 -2.64
CA PRO A 41 -16.13 3.78 -2.19
C PRO A 41 -16.23 3.90 -0.67
N ARG A 42 -15.85 2.85 0.07
CA ARG A 42 -15.81 2.88 1.55
C ARG A 42 -14.77 3.86 2.08
N LEU A 43 -13.56 3.88 1.51
CA LEU A 43 -12.52 4.85 1.90
C LEU A 43 -12.97 6.30 1.63
N ILE A 44 -13.62 6.54 0.49
CA ILE A 44 -14.20 7.86 0.18
C ILE A 44 -15.26 8.25 1.20
N HIS A 45 -16.13 7.31 1.61
CA HIS A 45 -17.14 7.58 2.64
C HIS A 45 -16.50 7.96 3.99
N LEU A 46 -15.47 7.22 4.42
CA LEU A 46 -14.75 7.51 5.66
C LEU A 46 -14.04 8.87 5.61
N TYR A 47 -13.47 9.24 4.46
CA TYR A 47 -12.91 10.58 4.27
C TYR A 47 -13.96 11.67 4.41
N LYS A 48 -15.10 11.55 3.71
CA LYS A 48 -16.21 12.50 3.78
C LYS A 48 -16.83 12.61 5.18
N ALA A 49 -16.78 11.53 5.96
CA ALA A 49 -17.21 11.51 7.36
C ALA A 49 -16.17 12.11 8.33
N GLY A 50 -15.00 12.55 7.85
CA GLY A 50 -13.91 13.07 8.67
C GLY A 50 -13.14 12.00 9.46
N LEU A 51 -13.41 10.72 9.21
CA LEU A 51 -12.81 9.59 9.93
C LEU A 51 -11.51 9.09 9.28
N PHE A 52 -11.23 9.49 8.04
CA PHE A 52 -10.02 9.10 7.33
C PHE A 52 -9.43 10.26 6.51
N PRO A 53 -8.73 11.22 7.15
CA PRO A 53 -8.19 12.42 6.49
C PRO A 53 -6.89 12.12 5.72
N PHE A 54 -6.99 11.33 4.65
CA PHE A 54 -5.84 10.93 3.83
C PHE A 54 -5.22 12.09 3.04
N ASP A 55 -6.02 13.14 2.76
CA ASP A 55 -5.61 14.37 2.09
C ASP A 55 -4.45 15.08 2.80
N LYS A 56 -4.31 14.90 4.11
CA LYS A 56 -3.16 15.41 4.90
C LYS A 56 -1.82 14.78 4.51
N LEU A 57 -1.84 13.66 3.78
CA LEU A 57 -0.67 12.96 3.28
C LEU A 57 -0.33 13.36 1.83
N VAL A 58 -1.17 14.18 1.19
CA VAL A 58 -1.03 14.55 -0.23
C VAL A 58 -0.26 15.86 -0.35
N LYS A 59 0.73 15.89 -1.24
CA LYS A 59 1.40 17.10 -1.71
C LYS A 59 1.26 17.17 -3.22
N TYR A 60 0.87 18.33 -3.73
CA TYR A 60 0.74 18.59 -5.17
C TYR A 60 2.02 19.23 -5.70
N TYR A 61 2.33 18.91 -6.96
CA TYR A 61 3.45 19.41 -7.73
C TYR A 61 2.96 19.77 -9.13
N GLU A 62 3.55 20.78 -9.73
CA GLU A 62 3.34 21.08 -11.14
C GLU A 62 4.02 20.03 -12.04
N PHE A 63 3.62 19.96 -13.30
CA PHE A 63 4.08 18.91 -14.22
C PHE A 63 5.60 18.91 -14.43
N ASP A 64 6.24 20.08 -14.41
CA ASP A 64 7.69 20.24 -14.57
C ASP A 64 8.50 19.93 -13.30
N GLU A 65 7.84 19.70 -12.16
CA GLU A 65 8.46 19.41 -10.86
C GLU A 65 8.61 17.89 -10.59
N PHE A 66 8.46 17.03 -11.60
CA PHE A 66 8.50 15.56 -11.46
C PHE A 66 9.70 15.05 -10.64
N ASN A 67 10.91 15.53 -10.94
CA ASN A 67 12.12 15.09 -10.23
C ASN A 67 12.09 15.48 -8.74
N GLN A 68 11.52 16.64 -8.41
CA GLN A 68 11.37 17.08 -7.02
C GLN A 68 10.36 16.19 -6.29
N ALA A 69 9.26 15.83 -6.95
CA ALA A 69 8.25 14.92 -6.37
C ALA A 69 8.84 13.54 -6.02
N VAL A 70 9.71 13.00 -6.88
CA VAL A 70 10.44 11.74 -6.63
C VAL A 70 11.39 11.87 -5.45
N GLU A 71 12.23 12.91 -5.44
CA GLU A 71 13.21 13.14 -4.38
C GLU A 71 12.54 13.32 -2.99
N ASP A 72 11.47 14.10 -2.94
CA ASP A 72 10.69 14.32 -1.71
C ASP A 72 10.04 13.01 -1.23
N SER A 73 9.59 12.15 -2.14
CA SER A 73 9.02 10.84 -1.81
C SER A 73 10.07 9.89 -1.21
N GLU A 74 11.28 9.87 -1.74
CA GLU A 74 12.36 9.01 -1.23
C GLU A 74 12.88 9.49 0.12
N LYS A 75 13.12 10.79 0.28
CA LYS A 75 13.66 11.38 1.52
C LYS A 75 12.72 11.20 2.70
N ARG A 76 11.40 11.21 2.48
CA ARG A 76 10.41 11.07 3.55
C ARG A 76 10.36 9.66 4.16
N ASN A 77 10.79 8.63 3.44
CA ASN A 77 10.78 7.24 3.90
C ASN A 77 11.98 6.85 4.81
N ASN A 78 12.88 7.79 5.11
CA ASN A 78 14.12 7.54 5.88
C ASN A 78 14.07 8.07 7.33
N HIS A 79 12.89 8.17 7.94
CA HIS A 79 12.70 8.44 9.38
C HIS A 79 12.08 7.22 10.06
#